data_AF-A0A0J6WLL9-F1
#
_entry.id   AF-A0A0J6WLL9-F1
#
_cell.length_a   1.000
_cell.length_b   1.000
_cell.length_c   1.000
_cell.angle_alpha   90.00
_cell.angle_beta   90.00
_cell.angle_gamma   90.00
#
_symmetry.space_group_name_H-M   'P 1'
#
loop_
_entity.id
_entity.type
_entity.pdbx_description
1 polymer ?
#
loop_
_entity_poly.entity_id
_entity_poly.type
_entity_poly.pdbx_seq_one_letter_code
_entity_poly.pdbx_strand_id
1 'polypeptide(L)'
;MTETNVITDRERIADIVNAGLNELDQLRNNFADAQRRVSEAQEAEAHAGEVYANKINEVLATGWATPQGLAAQGHEAPKRRTATGRTKRHSANDATPHDNGDS
;
A
#
# COMPACT_ATOMS: atom_id res chain seq x y z
N MET A 1 12.96 -27.90 -25.43
CA MET A 1 11.54 -28.30 -25.57
C MET A 1 11.14 -28.91 -24.25
N THR A 2 10.43 -28.17 -23.39
CA THR A 2 9.95 -28.70 -22.12
C THR A 2 8.78 -29.63 -22.41
N GLU A 3 9.00 -30.93 -22.31
CA GLU A 3 7.93 -31.93 -22.30
C GLU A 3 6.91 -31.53 -21.23
N THR A 4 5.73 -31.15 -21.68
CA THR A 4 4.59 -30.92 -20.79
C THR A 4 4.10 -32.31 -20.42
N ASN A 5 4.61 -32.85 -19.31
CA ASN A 5 4.20 -34.16 -18.82
C ASN A 5 2.75 -34.04 -18.38
N VAL A 6 1.82 -34.37 -19.28
CA VAL A 6 0.38 -34.21 -19.06
C VAL A 6 -0.03 -35.19 -17.98
N ILE A 7 -0.27 -34.67 -16.78
CA ILE A 7 -0.80 -35.45 -15.66
C ILE A 7 -2.27 -35.72 -15.97
N THR A 8 -2.62 -36.98 -16.24
CA THR A 8 -3.99 -37.45 -16.51
C THR A 8 -4.64 -38.13 -15.32
N ASP A 9 -3.88 -38.39 -14.26
CA ASP A 9 -4.39 -38.96 -13.01
C ASP A 9 -5.14 -37.89 -12.21
N ARG A 10 -6.43 -38.14 -12.00
CA ARG A 10 -7.35 -37.23 -11.32
C ARG A 10 -6.97 -36.99 -9.86
N GLU A 11 -6.47 -38.00 -9.15
CA GLU A 11 -6.06 -37.85 -7.75
C GLU A 11 -4.81 -36.98 -7.66
N ARG A 12 -3.83 -37.26 -8.52
CA ARG A 12 -2.60 -36.45 -8.61
C ARG A 12 -2.85 -34.99 -9.02
N ILE A 13 -3.82 -34.75 -9.91
CA ILE A 13 -4.24 -33.37 -10.25
C ILE A 13 -4.85 -32.69 -9.02
N ALA A 14 -5.72 -33.37 -8.27
CA ALA A 14 -6.36 -32.80 -7.10
C ALA A 14 -5.34 -32.39 -6.03
N ASP A 15 -4.32 -33.21 -5.77
CA ASP A 15 -3.25 -32.90 -4.81
C ASP A 15 -2.43 -31.68 -5.22
N ILE A 16 -2.06 -31.58 -6.50
CA ILE A 16 -1.30 -30.44 -7.03
C ILE A 16 -2.12 -29.15 -6.95
N VAL A 17 -3.40 -29.21 -7.31
CA VAL A 17 -4.30 -28.05 -7.23
C VAL A 17 -4.47 -27.61 -5.78
N ASN A 18 -4.70 -28.53 -4.85
CA ASN A 18 -4.84 -28.19 -3.43
C ASN A 18 -3.55 -27.58 -2.86
N ALA A 19 -2.39 -28.13 -3.21
CA ALA A 19 -1.10 -27.57 -2.81
C ALA A 19 -0.91 -26.15 -3.37
N GLY A 20 -1.21 -25.93 -4.65
CA GLY A 20 -1.12 -24.63 -5.29
C GLY A 20 -2.09 -23.59 -4.71
N LEU A 21 -3.31 -24.00 -4.35
CA LEU A 21 -4.27 -23.10 -3.69
C LEU A 21 -3.79 -22.70 -2.29
N ASN A 22 -3.25 -23.64 -1.51
CA ASN A 22 -2.66 -23.33 -0.21
C ASN A 22 -1.48 -22.35 -0.33
N GLU A 23 -0.62 -22.53 -1.33
CA GLU A 23 0.49 -21.62 -1.59
C GLU A 23 -0.02 -20.22 -2.00
N LEU A 24 -1.03 -20.14 -2.85
CA LEU A 24 -1.65 -18.87 -3.24
C LEU A 24 -2.26 -18.15 -2.03
N ASP A 25 -2.92 -18.86 -1.13
CA ASP A 25 -3.47 -18.28 0.09
C ASP A 25 -2.37 -17.74 1.01
N GLN A 26 -1.26 -18.47 1.15
CA GLN A 26 -0.09 -17.99 1.88
C GLN A 26 0.51 -16.73 1.24
N LEU A 27 0.71 -16.73 -0.08
CA LEU A 27 1.24 -15.58 -0.80
C LEU A 27 0.32 -14.35 -0.69
N ARG A 28 -1.00 -14.56 -0.78
CA ARG A 28 -1.99 -13.50 -0.60
C ARG A 28 -1.91 -12.88 0.79
N ASN A 29 -1.80 -13.71 1.83
CA ASN A 29 -1.67 -13.23 3.20
C ASN A 29 -0.36 -12.45 3.40
N ASN A 30 0.76 -12.97 2.89
CA ASN A 30 2.06 -12.30 2.94
C ASN A 30 2.03 -10.96 2.20
N PHE A 31 1.37 -10.91 1.05
CA PHE A 31 1.20 -9.69 0.27
C PHE A 31 0.37 -8.64 1.03
N ALA A 32 -0.76 -9.04 1.62
CA ALA A 32 -1.60 -8.16 2.43
C ALA A 32 -0.84 -7.61 3.65
N ASP A 33 -0.03 -8.44 4.31
CA ASP A 33 0.80 -8.03 5.43
C ASP A 33 1.89 -7.04 5.02
N ALA A 34 2.58 -7.31 3.91
CA ALA A 34 3.58 -6.39 3.36
C ALA A 34 2.93 -5.04 2.99
N GLN A 35 1.74 -5.06 2.40
CA GLN A 35 1.00 -3.85 2.05
C GLN A 35 0.61 -3.03 3.28
N ARG A 36 0.16 -3.69 4.36
CA ARG A 36 -0.12 -3.03 5.64
C ARG A 36 1.13 -2.36 6.21
N ARG A 37 2.26 -3.05 6.23
CA ARG A 37 3.54 -2.49 6.70
C ARG A 37 3.97 -1.27 5.90
N VAL A 38 3.75 -1.26 4.59
CA VAL A 38 4.02 -0.09 3.74
C VAL A 38 3.11 1.07 4.12
N SER A 39 1.81 0.82 4.36
CA SER A 39 0.88 1.86 4.79
C SER A 39 1.31 2.48 6.12
N GLU A 40 1.62 1.64 7.12
CA GLU A 40 2.08 2.07 8.44
C GLU A 40 3.39 2.88 8.34
N ALA A 41 4.34 2.43 7.52
CA ALA A 41 5.60 3.13 7.29
C ALA A 41 5.39 4.50 6.62
N GLN A 42 4.45 4.60 5.67
CA GLN A 42 4.11 5.86 5.01
C GLN A 42 3.45 6.85 5.96
N GLU A 43 2.57 6.37 6.85
CA GLU A 43 1.95 7.20 7.88
C GLU A 43 2.99 7.69 8.90
N ALA A 44 3.89 6.80 9.32
CA ALA A 44 4.99 7.15 10.22
C ALA A 44 5.96 8.17 9.57
N GLU A 45 6.30 8.00 8.29
CA GLU A 45 7.11 8.94 7.52
C GLU A 45 6.43 10.31 7.43
N ALA A 46 5.15 10.34 7.09
CA ALA A 46 4.38 11.58 7.01
C ALA A 46 4.34 12.30 8.37
N HIS A 47 4.06 11.57 9.45
CA HIS A 47 4.04 12.14 10.80
C HIS A 47 5.40 12.68 11.23
N ALA A 48 6.48 11.90 11.01
CA ALA A 48 7.84 12.34 11.32
C ALA A 48 8.22 13.60 10.51
N GLY A 49 7.82 13.65 9.24
CA GLY A 49 8.02 14.82 8.38
C GLY A 49 7.31 16.06 8.90
N GLU A 50 6.08 15.93 9.40
CA GLU A 50 5.32 17.04 9.99
C GLU A 50 5.94 17.53 11.29
N VAL A 51 6.33 16.62 12.18
CA VAL A 51 7.02 16.95 13.44
C VAL A 51 8.32 17.70 13.17
N TYR A 52 9.10 17.22 12.20
CA TYR A 52 10.37 17.84 11.83
C TYR A 52 10.17 19.22 11.19
N ALA A 53 9.19 19.36 10.28
CA ALA A 53 8.84 20.66 9.69
C ALA A 53 8.39 21.67 10.75
N ASN A 54 7.57 21.24 11.72
CA ASN A 54 7.16 22.08 12.83
C ASN A 54 8.35 22.54 13.67
N LYS A 55 9.34 21.65 13.90
CA LYS A 55 10.54 22.03 14.64
C LYS A 55 11.41 23.03 13.89
N ILE A 56 11.56 22.89 12.57
CA ILE A 56 12.22 23.90 11.73
C ILE A 56 11.51 25.25 11.87
N ASN A 57 10.19 25.28 11.78
CA ASN A 57 9.41 26.51 11.92
C ASN A 57 9.55 27.15 13.31
N GLU A 58 9.57 26.34 14.37
CA GLU A 58 9.80 26.81 15.74
C GLU A 58 11.17 27.48 15.85
N VAL A 59 12.22 26.87 15.31
CA VAL A 59 13.58 27.42 15.31
C VAL A 59 13.64 28.71 14.50
N LEU A 60 13.00 28.79 13.34
CA LEU A 60 12.92 30.02 12.54
C LEU A 60 12.16 31.13 13.27
N ALA A 61 11.09 30.80 14.00
CA ALA A 61 10.30 31.76 14.76
C ALA A 61 11.09 32.41 15.91
N THR A 62 12.19 31.80 16.36
CA THR A 62 13.08 32.43 17.36
C THR A 62 13.80 33.66 16.82
N GLY A 63 13.91 33.83 15.49
CA GLY A 63 14.67 34.91 14.86
C GLY A 63 16.19 34.74 14.90
N TRP A 64 16.70 33.68 15.55
CA TRP A 64 18.14 33.38 15.61
C TRP A 64 18.66 32.58 14.42
N ALA A 65 17.76 31.94 13.67
CA ALA A 65 18.11 31.13 12.50
C ALA A 65 17.42 31.68 11.25
N THR A 66 18.04 31.44 10.09
CA THR A 66 17.45 31.74 8.78
C THR A 66 17.19 30.45 8.02
N PRO A 67 16.23 30.43 7.06
CA PRO A 67 15.99 29.26 6.24
C PRO A 67 17.25 28.79 5.49
N GLN A 68 18.04 29.74 4.98
CA GLN A 68 19.31 29.46 4.29
C GLN A 68 20.36 28.88 5.25
N GLY A 69 20.44 29.40 6.48
CA GLY A 69 21.37 28.89 7.49
C GLY A 69 21.04 27.48 7.95
N LEU A 70 19.76 27.13 8.05
CA LEU A 70 19.30 25.76 8.33
C LEU A 70 19.54 24.83 7.14
N ALA A 71 19.23 25.26 5.92
CA ALA A 71 19.47 24.47 4.72
C ALA A 71 20.97 24.18 4.50
N ALA A 72 21.86 25.14 4.78
CA ALA A 72 23.30 24.95 4.74
C ALA A 72 23.80 23.88 5.74
N GLN A 73 23.03 23.60 6.79
CA GLN A 73 23.29 22.55 7.78
C GLN A 73 22.57 21.23 7.46
N GLY A 74 21.88 21.15 6.31
CA GLY A 74 21.10 19.98 5.89
C GLY A 74 19.68 19.94 6.46
N HIS A 75 19.23 21.00 7.13
CA HIS A 75 17.88 21.10 7.67
C HIS A 75 16.93 21.77 6.68
N GLU A 76 16.34 20.97 5.79
CA GLU A 76 15.27 21.41 4.90
C GLU A 76 13.93 20.83 5.33
N ALA A 77 12.89 21.67 5.32
CA ALA A 77 11.54 21.22 5.60
C ALA A 77 11.13 20.19 4.55
N PRO A 78 10.66 18.98 4.96
CA PRO A 78 10.21 17.96 4.03
C PRO A 78 9.14 18.54 3.11
N LYS A 79 9.38 18.46 1.80
CA LYS A 79 8.41 18.92 0.81
C LYS A 79 7.21 17.99 0.92
N ARG A 80 6.10 18.48 1.50
CA ARG A 80 4.84 17.74 1.55
C ARG A 80 4.53 17.32 0.12
N ARG A 81 4.70 16.04 -0.19
CA ARG A 81 4.19 15.46 -1.43
C ARG A 81 2.69 15.57 -1.29
N THR A 82 2.09 16.61 -1.87
CA THR A 82 0.65 16.69 -2.00
C THR A 82 0.23 15.39 -2.65
N ALA A 83 -0.53 14.59 -1.93
CA ALA A 83 -1.14 13.36 -2.42
C ALA A 83 -2.24 13.71 -3.45
N THR A 84 -1.89 14.44 -4.50
CA THR A 84 -2.69 14.59 -5.70
C THR A 84 -2.52 13.30 -6.49
N GLY A 85 -3.44 12.35 -6.31
CA GLY A 85 -3.60 11.27 -7.29
C GLY A 85 -4.12 9.91 -6.85
N ARG A 86 -4.63 9.71 -5.63
CA ARG A 86 -5.34 8.46 -5.31
C ARG A 86 -6.70 8.74 -4.68
N THR A 87 -7.56 9.36 -5.46
CA THR A 87 -9.00 9.35 -5.26
C THR A 87 -9.49 7.91 -5.25
N LYS A 88 -9.67 7.39 -4.04
CA LYS A 88 -10.76 6.53 -3.57
C LYS A 88 -11.84 6.28 -4.64
N ARG A 89 -11.68 5.23 -5.47
CA ARG A 89 -12.83 4.59 -6.12
C ARG A 89 -13.40 3.59 -5.12
N HIS A 90 -14.27 4.10 -4.26
CA HIS A 90 -15.34 3.28 -3.70
C HIS A 90 -16.23 2.85 -4.87
N SER A 91 -15.99 1.66 -5.42
CA SER A 91 -17.01 1.01 -6.23
C SER A 91 -17.98 0.37 -5.25
N ALA A 92 -18.98 1.16 -4.86
CA ALA A 92 -20.25 0.62 -4.44
C ALA A 92 -20.82 -0.14 -5.65
N ASN A 93 -20.65 -1.46 -5.65
CA ASN A 93 -21.50 -2.30 -6.50
C ASN A 93 -22.85 -2.36 -5.81
N ASP A 94 -23.67 -1.38 -6.21
CA ASP A 94 -25.09 -1.32 -6.01
C ASP A 94 -25.71 -2.64 -6.46
N ALA A 95 -26.54 -3.19 -5.58
CA ALA A 95 -27.21 -4.45 -5.75
C ALA A 95 -28.39 -4.25 -6.69
N THR A 96 -28.31 -4.76 -7.92
CA THR A 96 -29.50 -4.97 -8.75
C THR A 96 -30.27 -6.18 -8.19
N PRO A 97 -31.51 -6.03 -7.68
CA PRO A 97 -32.36 -7.16 -7.40
C PRO A 97 -32.91 -7.68 -8.73
N HIS A 98 -32.67 -8.95 -9.02
CA HIS A 98 -33.30 -9.64 -10.14
C HIS A 98 -34.75 -9.95 -9.73
N ASP A 99 -35.67 -9.12 -10.22
CA ASP A 99 -37.11 -9.38 -10.21
C ASP A 99 -37.42 -10.41 -11.31
N ASN A 100 -37.73 -11.65 -10.91
CA ASN A 100 -38.22 -12.68 -11.83
C ASN A 100 -39.75 -12.67 -11.79
N GLY A 101 -40.32 -11.80 -12.63
CA GLY A 101 -41.74 -11.78 -12.95
C GLY A 101 -42.12 -12.91 -13.90
N ASP A 102 -42.97 -13.78 -13.38
CA ASP A 102 -43.77 -14.83 -14.00
C ASP A 102 -44.59 -14.33 -15.21
N SER A 103 -44.63 -15.11 -16.30
CA SER A 103 -45.60 -15.02 -17.41
C SER A 103 -45.62 -16.32 -18.21
#